data_AF-A0A7W4EGQ3-F1
#
_entry.id   AF-A0A7W4EGQ3-F1
#
_cell.length_a   1.000
_cell.length_b   1.000
_cell.length_c   1.000
_cell.angle_alpha   90.00
_cell.angle_beta   90.00
_cell.angle_gamma   90.00
#
_symmetry.space_group_name_H-M   'P 1'
#
loop_
_entity.id
_entity.type
_entity.pdbx_description
1 polymer ?
#
loop_
_entity_poly.entity_id
_entity_poly.type
_entity_poly.pdbx_seq_one_letter_code
_entity_poly.pdbx_strand_id
1 'polypeptide(L)' 'MELSANMKGKRRNTLLRYKSIMEEFDKHYHPGIPITVIHKKYIYPKFFISRDTLYRIFNTQIDEELEELGCDC' A
#
# COMPACT_ATOMS: atom_id res chain seq x y z
N MET A 1 -14.93 -17.64 -4.56
CA MET A 1 -14.95 -18.27 -3.21
C MET A 1 -15.20 -17.14 -2.23
N GLU A 2 -16.33 -17.13 -1.52
CA GLU A 2 -16.65 -16.09 -0.53
C GLU A 2 -15.60 -16.13 0.60
N LEU A 3 -14.89 -15.01 0.81
CA LEU A 3 -13.96 -14.87 1.93
C LEU A 3 -14.74 -14.85 3.24
N SER A 4 -14.26 -15.56 4.27
CA SER A 4 -14.84 -15.46 5.60
C SER A 4 -14.72 -14.02 6.14
N ALA A 5 -15.64 -13.60 7.01
CA ALA A 5 -15.63 -12.23 7.57
C ALA A 5 -14.28 -11.84 8.19
N ASN A 6 -13.60 -12.78 8.84
CA ASN A 6 -12.25 -12.58 9.39
C ASN A 6 -11.20 -12.32 8.29
N MET A 7 -11.27 -13.07 7.18
CA MET A 7 -10.37 -12.86 6.04
C MET A 7 -10.63 -11.51 5.35
N LYS A 8 -11.90 -11.10 5.21
CA LYS A 8 -12.28 -9.76 4.71
C LYS A 8 -11.68 -8.66 5.59
N GLY A 9 -11.79 -8.78 6.92
CA GLY A 9 -11.21 -7.82 7.86
C GLY A 9 -9.68 -7.73 7.79
N LYS A 10 -8.98 -8.87 7.71
CA LYS A 10 -7.51 -8.90 7.54
C LYS A 10 -7.08 -8.26 6.22
N ARG A 11 -7.80 -8.52 5.13
CA ARG A 11 -7.51 -7.92 3.83
C ARG A 11 -7.71 -6.41 3.87
N ARG A 12 -8.84 -5.94 4.40
CA ARG A 12 -9.13 -4.50 4.60
C ARG A 12 -8.01 -3.80 5.36
N ASN A 13 -7.58 -4.34 6.50
CA ASN A 13 -6.49 -3.75 7.29
C ASN A 13 -5.15 -3.72 6.52
N THR A 14 -4.90 -4.71 5.67
CA THR A 14 -3.71 -4.73 4.82
C THR A 14 -3.79 -3.65 3.75
N LEU A 15 -4.93 -3.50 3.09
CA LEU A 15 -5.15 -2.50 2.05
C LEU A 15 -5.06 -1.07 2.61
N LEU A 16 -5.61 -0.81 3.81
CA LEU A 16 -5.47 0.49 4.47
C LEU A 16 -4.00 0.83 4.78
N ARG A 17 -3.18 -0.16 5.16
CA ARG A 17 -1.73 0.03 5.30
C ARG A 17 -1.08 0.34 3.96
N TYR A 18 -1.46 -0.36 2.90
CA TYR A 18 -0.96 -0.11 1.55
C TYR A 18 -1.30 1.30 1.08
N LYS A 19 -2.53 1.78 1.31
CA LYS A 19 -2.97 3.15 1.05
C LYS A 19 -2.08 4.17 1.78
N SER A 20 -1.83 3.96 3.08
CA SER A 20 -0.94 4.84 3.85
C SER A 20 0.52 4.87 3.36
N ILE A 21 1.01 3.77 2.78
CA ILE A 21 2.34 3.67 2.19
C ILE A 21 2.40 4.42 0.86
N MET A 22 1.36 4.27 0.03
CA MET A 22 1.20 5.02 -1.23
C MET A 22 1.17 6.52 -0.97
N GLU A 23 0.35 6.97 -0.03
CA GLU A 23 0.27 8.38 0.36
C GLU A 23 1.61 8.94 0.84
N GLU A 24 2.41 8.16 1.58
CA GLU A 24 3.76 8.59 1.95
C GLU A 24 4.69 8.64 0.75
N PHE A 25 4.63 7.64 -0.13
CA PHE A 25 5.44 7.61 -1.34
C PHE A 25 5.16 8.83 -2.24
N ASP A 26 3.89 9.17 -2.44
CA ASP A 26 3.46 10.25 -3.32
C ASP A 26 3.92 11.63 -2.83
N LYS A 27 4.05 11.85 -1.52
CA LYS A 27 4.63 13.09 -0.95
C LYS A 27 6.06 13.34 -1.40
N HIS A 28 6.80 12.29 -1.69
CA HIS A 28 8.22 12.36 -2.07
C HIS A 28 8.46 11.99 -3.53
N TYR A 29 7.42 11.58 -4.26
CA TYR A 29 7.53 11.17 -5.64
C TYR A 29 7.82 12.38 -6.53
N HIS A 30 8.88 12.25 -7.33
CA HIS A 30 9.25 13.21 -8.35
C HIS A 30 9.91 12.46 -9.51
N PRO A 31 9.61 12.78 -10.79
CA PRO A 31 10.14 12.04 -11.94
C PRO A 31 11.67 11.92 -11.98
N GLY A 32 12.41 12.87 -11.39
CA GLY A 32 13.87 12.84 -11.31
C GLY A 32 14.45 12.03 -10.14
N ILE A 33 13.63 11.51 -9.22
CA ILE A 33 14.12 10.80 -8.03
C ILE A 33 13.86 9.29 -8.21
N PRO A 34 14.90 8.45 -8.17
CA PRO A 34 14.71 7.01 -8.23
C PRO A 34 13.86 6.49 -7.07
N ILE A 35 12.95 5.55 -7.35
CA ILE A 35 12.12 4.86 -6.36
C ILE A 35 12.97 4.26 -5.23
N THR A 36 14.17 3.78 -5.55
CA THR A 36 15.12 3.22 -4.57
C THR A 36 15.57 4.23 -3.52
N VAL A 37 15.71 5.50 -3.91
CA VAL A 37 16.07 6.59 -3.01
C VAL A 37 14.89 6.93 -2.11
N ILE A 38 13.68 7.03 -2.67
CA ILE A 38 12.45 7.28 -1.90
C ILE A 38 12.23 6.14 -0.89
N HIS A 39 12.40 4.89 -1.33
CA HIS A 39 12.27 3.72 -0.48
C HIS A 39 13.25 3.77 0.69
N LYS A 40 14.55 3.99 0.44
CA LYS A 40 15.58 4.01 1.48
C LYS A 40 15.41 5.18 2.47
N LYS A 41 15.00 6.36 2.00
CA LYS A 41 14.94 7.58 2.82
C LYS A 41 13.63 7.75 3.57
N TYR A 42 12.50 7.37 2.97
CA TYR A 42 11.18 7.75 3.48
C TYR A 42 10.28 6.55 3.80
N ILE A 43 10.33 5.49 2.99
CA ILE A 43 9.43 4.34 3.17
C ILE A 43 9.99 3.33 4.19
N TYR A 44 11.21 2.84 4.00
CA TYR A 44 11.80 1.82 4.86
C TYR A 44 11.91 2.24 6.33
N PRO A 45 12.38 3.47 6.66
CA PRO A 45 12.48 3.89 8.06
C PRO A 45 11.14 3.99 8.79
N LYS A 46 10.03 4.14 8.05
CA LYS A 46 8.68 4.34 8.61
C LYS A 46 7.85 3.05 8.64
N PHE A 47 7.93 2.25 7.57
CA PHE A 47 7.06 1.09 7.37
C PHE A 47 7.80 -0.25 7.39
N PHE A 48 9.14 -0.25 7.38
CA PHE A 48 9.97 -1.44 7.48
C PHE A 48 9.66 -2.52 6.42
N ILE A 49 9.24 -2.11 5.22
CA ILE A 49 8.94 -3.01 4.11
C ILE A 49 10.11 -3.14 3.13
N SER A 50 10.25 -4.31 2.50
CA SER A 50 11.19 -4.48 1.39
C SER A 50 10.77 -3.67 0.17
N ARG A 51 11.72 -3.41 -0.73
CA ARG A 51 11.44 -2.76 -2.01
C ARG A 51 10.49 -3.61 -2.87
N ASP A 52 10.61 -4.93 -2.83
CA ASP A 52 9.72 -5.84 -3.57
C ASP A 52 8.29 -5.76 -3.03
N THR A 53 8.12 -5.58 -1.72
CA THR A 53 6.81 -5.33 -1.12
C THR A 53 6.24 -4.01 -1.60
N LEU A 54 7.05 -2.96 -1.71
CA LEU A 54 6.63 -1.67 -2.27
C LEU A 54 6.18 -1.82 -3.73
N TYR A 55 6.92 -2.54 -4.56
CA TYR A 55 6.51 -2.82 -5.94
C TYR A 55 5.20 -3.62 -6.02
N ARG A 56 4.99 -4.58 -5.11
CA ARG A 56 3.70 -5.29 -5.03
C ARG A 56 2.56 -4.34 -4.67
N ILE A 57 2.80 -3.38 -3.77
CA ILE A 57 1.82 -2.35 -3.40
C ILE A 57 1.43 -1.51 -4.63
N PHE A 58 2.40 -1.08 -5.45
CA PHE A 58 2.12 -0.32 -6.69
C PHE A 58 1.22 -1.07 -7.68
N ASN A 59 1.27 -2.40 -7.67
CA ASN A 59 0.48 -3.25 -8.56
C ASN A 59 -0.79 -3.78 -7.89
N THR A 60 -1.15 -3.30 -6.70
CA THR A 60 -2.39 -3.68 -6.00
C THR A 60 -3.48 -2.65 -6.31
N GLN A 61 -4.68 -3.11 -6.70
CA GLN A 61 -5.86 -2.25 -6.92
C GLN A 61 -6.48 -1.86 -5.56
N ILE A 62 -5.79 -1.01 -4.81
CA ILE A 62 -6.09 -0.76 -3.39
C ILE A 62 -7.51 -0.22 -3.19
N ASP A 63 -7.90 0.80 -3.97
CA ASP A 63 -9.20 1.46 -3.80
C ASP A 63 -10.35 0.55 -4.26
N GLU A 64 -10.23 -0.09 -5.42
CA GLU A 64 -11.24 -1.05 -5.93
C GLU A 64 -11.46 -2.20 -4.95
N GLU A 65 -10.40 -2.80 -4.41
CA GLU A 65 -10.54 -3.88 -3.42
C GLU A 65 -11.10 -3.40 -2.08
N LEU A 66 -10.89 -2.13 -1.70
CA LEU A 66 -11.48 -1.55 -0.48
C LEU A 66 -12.99 -1.34 -0.66
N GLU A 67 -13.41 -0.85 -1.83
CA GLU A 67 -14.82 -0.70 -2.20
C GLU A 67 -15.55 -2.05 -2.17
N GLU A 68 -14.97 -3.09 -2.77
CA GLU A 68 -15.53 -4.46 -2.75
C GLU A 68 -15.70 -5.03 -1.32
N LEU A 69 -14.89 -4.56 -0.38
CA LEU A 69 -14.95 -4.94 1.03
C LEU A 69 -15.88 -4.04 1.87
N GLY A 70 -16.58 -3.09 1.25
CA GLY A 70 -17.47 -2.14 1.93
C GLY A 70 -16.72 -1.12 2.80
N CYS A 71 -15.52 -0.70 2.38
CA CYS A 71 -14.90 0.54 2.86
C CYS A 71 -15.18 1.64 1.85
N ASP A 72 -16.18 2.47 2.13
CA ASP A 72 -16.30 3.76 1.45
C ASP A 72 -15.26 4.69 2.09
N CYS A 73 -14.08 4.72 1.50
CA CYS A 73 -12.96 5.54 1.89
C CYS A 73 -12.23 6.02 0.62
#